data_AF-A0A6A4ZR81-F1
#
_entry.id   AF-A0A6A4ZR81-F1
#
_cell.length_a   1.000
_cell.length_b   1.000
_cell.length_c   1.000
_cell.angle_alpha   90.00
_cell.angle_beta   90.00
_cell.angle_gamma   90.00
#
_symmetry.space_group_name_H-M   'P 1'
#
loop_
_entity.id
_entity.type
_entity.pdbx_description
1 polymer ?
#
loop_
_entity_poly.entity_id
_entity_poly.type
_entity_poly.pdbx_seq_one_letter_code
_entity_poly.pdbx_strand_id
1 'polypeptide(L)' 'ISFDVFPQGWDKTYCLKFLNAADFDEIHFFGDKTHVGGNDYEIFVHDRTIGHAVKSPDDTLRLLDELFP' A
#
# COMPACT_ATOMS: atom_id res chain seq x y z
N ILE A 1 -4.34 -5.62 -25.62
CA ILE A 1 -4.60 -4.69 -24.50
C ILE A 1 -5.90 -5.14 -23.86
N SER A 2 -5.89 -5.40 -22.56
CA SER A 2 -7.07 -5.72 -21.75
C SER A 2 -7.27 -4.64 -20.70
N PHE A 3 -8.42 -4.66 -20.04
CA PHE A 3 -8.74 -3.80 -18.89
C PHE A 3 -9.57 -4.60 -17.90
N ASP A 4 -9.46 -4.24 -16.63
CA ASP A 4 -10.26 -4.81 -15.56
C ASP A 4 -11.42 -3.88 -15.22
N VAL A 5 -12.58 -4.46 -14.89
CA VAL A 5 -13.74 -3.73 -14.38
C VAL A 5 -14.10 -4.33 -13.03
N PHE A 6 -14.12 -3.47 -12.01
CA PHE A 6 -14.40 -3.87 -10.64
C PHE A 6 -15.28 -2.81 -9.96
N PRO A 7 -16.06 -3.17 -8.93
CA PRO A 7 -16.82 -2.22 -8.13
C PRO A 7 -15.90 -1.19 -7.45
N GLN A 8 -16.43 0.00 -7.16
CA GLN A 8 -15.71 1.00 -6.38
C GLN A 8 -15.29 0.41 -5.00
N GLY A 9 -14.05 0.67 -4.58
CA GLY A 9 -13.47 0.15 -3.34
C GLY A 9 -12.93 -1.28 -3.43
N TRP A 10 -12.85 -1.87 -4.62
CA TRP A 10 -12.15 -3.14 -4.88
C TRP A 10 -10.70 -2.94 -5.36
N ASP A 11 -10.18 -1.73 -5.21
CA ASP A 11 -8.74 -1.47 -5.26
C ASP A 11 -8.02 -2.12 -4.06
N LYS A 12 -6.72 -1.87 -3.92
CA LYS A 12 -5.92 -2.54 -2.87
C LYS A 12 -6.41 -2.27 -1.45
N THR A 13 -7.14 -1.18 -1.18
CA THR A 13 -7.75 -0.91 0.14
C THR A 13 -8.72 -2.01 0.57
N TYR A 14 -9.26 -2.79 -0.37
CA TYR A 14 -10.17 -3.90 -0.09
C TYR A 14 -9.58 -4.92 0.88
N CYS A 15 -8.26 -5.12 0.92
CA CYS A 15 -7.63 -6.05 1.84
C CYS A 15 -7.68 -5.56 3.31
N LEU A 16 -7.73 -4.24 3.54
CA LEU A 16 -7.65 -3.65 4.87
C LEU A 16 -8.83 -4.05 5.75
N LYS A 17 -10.01 -4.37 5.18
CA LYS A 17 -11.17 -4.86 5.95
C LYS A 17 -10.96 -6.21 6.62
N PHE A 18 -9.95 -6.96 6.19
CA PHE A 18 -9.58 -8.26 6.78
C PHE A 18 -8.46 -8.14 7.81
N LEU A 19 -7.83 -6.97 7.92
CA LEU A 19 -6.85 -6.68 8.96
C LEU A 19 -7.59 -6.03 10.13
N ASN A 20 -7.71 -6.73 11.26
CA ASN A 20 -8.36 -6.16 12.43
C ASN A 20 -7.46 -5.08 13.05
N ALA A 21 -8.06 -3.94 13.44
CA ALA A 21 -7.31 -2.84 14.06
C ALA A 21 -6.71 -3.23 15.43
N ALA A 22 -7.25 -4.25 16.09
CA ALA A 22 -6.70 -4.75 17.35
C ALA A 22 -5.44 -5.63 17.16
N ASP A 23 -5.18 -6.11 15.94
CA ASP A 23 -4.08 -7.05 15.68
C ASP A 23 -2.77 -6.34 15.30
N PHE A 24 -2.84 -5.06 14.92
CA PHE A 24 -1.70 -4.29 14.41
C PHE A 24 -1.72 -2.86 14.96
N ASP A 25 -0.64 -2.46 15.62
CA ASP A 25 -0.44 -1.07 16.05
C ASP A 25 -0.23 -0.15 14.83
N GLU A 26 0.52 -0.63 13.83
CA GLU A 26 0.83 0.09 12.60
C GLU A 26 0.74 -0.85 11.38
N ILE A 27 0.29 -0.31 10.24
CA ILE A 27 0.28 -1.03 8.96
C ILE A 27 1.14 -0.23 7.98
N HIS A 28 2.33 -0.74 7.67
CA HIS A 28 3.19 -0.14 6.65
C HIS A 28 2.87 -0.73 5.27
N PHE A 29 2.60 0.14 4.30
CA PHE A 29 2.40 -0.26 2.90
C PHE A 29 3.54 0.28 2.04
N PHE A 30 4.15 -0.58 1.22
CA PHE A 30 5.22 -0.21 0.29
C PHE A 30 4.72 -0.40 -1.15
N GLY A 31 4.81 0.63 -2.00
CA GLY A 31 4.32 0.56 -3.38
C GLY A 31 5.07 1.48 -4.34
N ASP A 32 5.08 1.13 -5.63
CA ASP A 32 5.79 1.87 -6.68
C ASP A 32 4.87 2.73 -7.56
N LYS A 33 3.55 2.47 -7.55
CA LYS A 33 2.52 3.20 -8.30
C LYS A 33 1.62 4.03 -7.40
N THR A 34 2.23 4.86 -6.55
CA THR A 34 1.57 5.63 -5.49
C THR A 34 1.11 7.03 -5.88
N HIS A 35 1.18 7.39 -7.17
CA HIS A 35 0.66 8.66 -7.70
C HIS A 35 -0.81 8.52 -8.09
N VAL A 36 -1.56 9.63 -8.16
CA VAL A 36 -2.98 9.62 -8.59
C VAL A 36 -3.15 8.87 -9.90
N GLY A 37 -3.99 7.83 -9.91
CA GLY A 37 -4.24 6.95 -11.07
C GLY A 37 -3.34 5.72 -11.14
N GLY A 38 -2.32 5.62 -10.29
CA GLY A 38 -1.57 4.39 -10.07
C GLY A 38 -2.35 3.41 -9.17
N ASN A 39 -2.17 2.11 -9.38
CA ASN A 39 -2.97 1.09 -8.70
C ASN A 39 -2.64 0.90 -7.20
N ASP A 40 -1.63 1.60 -6.68
CA ASP A 40 -1.28 1.63 -5.25
C ASP A 40 -1.80 2.90 -4.55
N TYR A 41 -2.30 3.88 -5.30
CA TYR A 41 -2.62 5.21 -4.77
C TYR A 41 -3.58 5.14 -3.59
N GLU A 42 -4.71 4.46 -3.75
CA GLU A 42 -5.78 4.40 -2.76
C GLU A 42 -5.31 3.79 -1.45
N ILE A 43 -4.53 2.69 -1.50
CA ILE A 43 -3.99 2.06 -0.28
C ILE A 43 -2.83 2.86 0.30
N PHE A 44 -2.00 3.49 -0.51
CA PHE A 44 -0.87 4.30 -0.06
C PHE A 44 -1.30 5.54 0.74
N VAL A 45 -2.39 6.20 0.34
CA VAL A 45 -2.93 7.38 1.04
C VAL A 45 -3.99 7.04 2.09
N HIS A 46 -4.31 5.76 2.29
CA HIS A 46 -5.35 5.34 3.22
C HIS A 46 -4.92 5.64 4.66
N ASP A 47 -5.83 6.19 5.47
CA ASP A 47 -5.58 6.63 6.86
C ASP A 47 -5.05 5.52 7.79
N ARG A 48 -5.49 4.28 7.55
CA ARG A 48 -5.03 3.07 8.24
C ARG A 48 -3.63 2.61 7.86
N THR A 49 -2.96 3.24 6.92
CA THR A 49 -1.62 2.82 6.46
C THR A 49 -0.60 3.94 6.59
N ILE A 50 0.64 3.55 6.86
CA ILE A 50 1.82 4.39 6.70
C ILE A 50 2.43 4.03 5.34
N GLY A 51 2.17 4.87 4.34
CA GLY A 51 2.58 4.64 2.96
C GLY A 51 4.04 4.99 2.69
N HIS A 52 4.76 4.07 2.06
CA HIS A 52 6.15 4.19 1.61
C HIS A 52 6.22 4.05 0.09
N ALA A 53 6.57 5.15 -0.59
CA ALA A 53 6.75 5.13 -2.04
C ALA A 53 8.15 4.61 -2.37
N VAL A 54 8.23 3.56 -3.17
CA VAL A 54 9.49 2.92 -3.57
C VAL A 54 9.69 2.96 -5.08
N LYS A 55 10.94 2.92 -5.54
CA LYS A 55 11.26 2.91 -6.98
C LYS A 55 11.75 1.56 -7.50
N SER A 56 12.19 0.69 -6.59
CA SER A 56 12.74 -0.63 -6.90
C SER A 56 12.67 -1.53 -5.67
N PRO A 57 12.87 -2.85 -5.83
CA PRO A 57 12.99 -3.76 -4.69
C PRO A 57 14.12 -3.38 -3.72
N ASP A 58 15.25 -2.90 -4.22
CA ASP A 58 16.37 -2.44 -3.38
C ASP A 58 15.99 -1.24 -2.50
N ASP A 59 15.12 -0.36 -3.02
CA ASP A 59 14.62 0.80 -2.28
C ASP A 59 13.70 0.35 -1.12
N THR A 60 12.89 -0.70 -1.35
CA THR A 60 12.11 -1.34 -0.28
C THR A 60 13.02 -1.91 0.80
N LEU A 61 14.08 -2.64 0.43
CA LEU A 61 15.03 -3.20 1.41
C LEU A 61 15.70 -2.10 2.24
N ARG A 62 16.16 -1.03 1.58
CA ARG A 62 16.75 0.13 2.26
C ARG A 62 15.78 0.74 3.28
N LEU A 63 14.51 0.95 2.91
CA LEU A 63 13.51 1.50 3.83
C LEU A 63 13.19 0.56 4.98
N LEU A 64 13.18 -0.76 4.74
CA LEU A 64 12.99 -1.75 5.80
C LEU A 64 14.14 -1.72 6.80
N ASP A 65 15.38 -1.65 6.33
CA ASP A 65 16.57 -1.53 7.19
C ASP A 65 16.57 -0.22 8.01
N GLU A 66 16.05 0.88 7.45
CA GLU A 66 15.91 2.17 8.14
C GLU A 66 14.80 2.16 9.22
N LEU A 67 13.69 1.46 8.96
CA LEU A 67 12.54 1.39 9.87
C LEU A 67 12.74 0.39 11.01
N PHE A 68 13.42 -0.73 10.73
CA PHE A 68 13.57 -1.86 11.66
C PHE A 68 15.06 -2.23 11.84
N PRO A 69 15.85 -1.39 12.53
CA PRO A 69 17.28 -1.61 12.75
C PRO A 69 17.59 -2.78 13.69
#